data_AF-A0A961AYL7-F1
#
_entry.id   AF-A0A961AYL7-F1
#
_cell.length_a   1.000
_cell.length_b   1.000
_cell.length_c   1.000
_cell.angle_alpha   90.00
_cell.angle_beta   90.00
_cell.angle_gamma   90.00
#
_symmetry.space_group_name_H-M   'P 1'
#
loop_
_entity.id
_entity.type
_entity.pdbx_description
1 polymer ?
#
loop_
_entity_poly.entity_id
_entity_poly.type
_entity_poly.pdbx_seq_one_letter_code
_entity_poly.pdbx_strand_id
1 'polypeptide(L)'
;MNAAPEDTPACRDFDPARCCARLRGRPRAVAAAILLPLGIGAAWIFAMPKIYEATAWLEVLPHDPRVLDIDGVVDAEPDEADFLRTVEIKLRRASLFERVMETEPFPSRAEVAGLDAGERAQWLADRARARLVRQTRLVSVTVEDRDPDLATKLAAAIVDAFLDEETAWRRDAAGIAREFLNEEAARVHRELDAAEEALREMEKARAESPDPEPGADYREKLREADAARDFDRVVRERGRELEAAERLAALPFRLAEPARASRNPVRPDRFAVLAVSLVAAAFLVFLTGTVRCCGS
;
A
#
# COMPACT_ATOMS: atom_id res chain seq x y z
N MET A 1 -76.56 28.79 20.54
CA MET A 1 -75.80 29.83 19.81
C MET A 1 -74.32 29.54 20.03
N ASN A 2 -73.69 28.74 19.18
CA ASN A 2 -73.12 29.07 17.85
C ASN A 2 -71.73 29.71 17.95
N ALA A 3 -70.69 28.89 17.78
CA ALA A 3 -69.58 29.15 16.88
C ALA A 3 -68.83 27.82 16.68
N ALA A 4 -68.99 27.22 15.48
CA ALA A 4 -68.19 26.09 15.02
C ALA A 4 -66.76 26.58 14.72
N PRO A 5 -65.73 25.73 14.85
CA PRO A 5 -64.39 26.06 14.37
C PRO A 5 -64.41 26.20 12.85
N GLU A 6 -63.80 27.27 12.34
CA GLU A 6 -63.59 27.51 10.92
C GLU A 6 -62.80 26.34 10.30
N ASP A 7 -63.47 25.62 9.39
CA ASP A 7 -62.85 24.63 8.53
C ASP A 7 -61.85 25.31 7.60
N THR A 8 -60.56 25.08 7.85
CA THR A 8 -59.53 25.24 6.82
C THR A 8 -59.80 24.20 5.73
N PRO A 9 -59.94 24.57 4.44
CA PRO A 9 -60.16 23.58 3.40
C PRO A 9 -58.89 22.75 3.23
N ALA A 10 -58.88 21.58 3.87
CA ALA A 10 -57.90 20.54 3.61
C ALA A 10 -58.01 20.12 2.14
N CYS A 11 -56.92 20.27 1.37
CA CYS A 11 -56.77 19.72 0.02
C CYS A 11 -56.99 18.20 0.06
N ARG A 12 -58.23 17.72 -0.08
CA ARG A 12 -58.58 16.30 0.03
C ARG A 12 -58.72 15.57 -1.30
N ASP A 13 -58.82 16.29 -2.42
CA ASP A 13 -59.04 15.69 -3.75
C ASP A 13 -57.90 16.04 -4.73
N PHE A 14 -56.79 15.30 -4.65
CA PHE A 14 -55.76 15.31 -5.70
C PHE A 14 -56.26 14.48 -6.89
N ASP A 15 -56.92 15.12 -7.87
CA ASP A 15 -57.33 14.47 -9.11
C ASP A 15 -56.23 14.61 -10.20
N PRO A 16 -55.48 13.54 -10.52
CA PRO A 16 -54.37 13.59 -11.47
C PRO A 16 -54.82 13.90 -12.91
N ALA A 17 -56.08 13.63 -13.26
CA ALA A 17 -56.59 13.86 -14.62
C ALA A 17 -56.80 15.35 -14.91
N ARG A 18 -57.30 16.12 -13.94
CA ARG A 18 -57.49 17.57 -14.05
C ARG A 18 -56.17 18.34 -14.08
N CYS A 19 -55.19 17.87 -13.31
CA CYS A 19 -53.85 18.48 -13.25
C CYS A 19 -53.09 18.21 -14.59
N CYS A 20 -53.23 17.03 -15.20
CA CYS A 20 -52.67 16.72 -16.54
C CYS A 20 -53.28 17.57 -17.67
N ALA A 21 -54.60 17.82 -17.64
CA ALA A 21 -55.27 18.65 -18.64
C ALA A 21 -54.81 20.13 -18.61
N ARG A 22 -54.51 20.65 -17.41
CA ARG A 22 -54.06 22.03 -17.22
C ARG A 22 -52.57 22.22 -17.51
N LEU A 23 -51.72 21.21 -17.27
CA LEU A 23 -50.33 21.20 -17.75
C LEU A 23 -50.22 21.31 -19.29
N ARG A 24 -51.20 20.77 -20.03
CA ARG A 24 -51.26 20.86 -21.50
C ARG A 24 -51.46 22.29 -22.04
N GLY A 25 -51.97 23.21 -21.23
CA GLY A 25 -52.28 24.59 -21.65
C GLY A 25 -51.08 25.54 -21.69
N ARG A 26 -49.93 25.15 -21.13
CA ARG A 26 -48.73 26.02 -21.06
C ARG A 26 -47.43 25.21 -21.22
N PRO A 27 -47.11 24.71 -22.42
CA PRO A 27 -45.94 23.86 -22.65
C PRO A 27 -44.62 24.54 -22.29
N ARG A 28 -44.57 25.88 -22.36
CA ARG A 28 -43.38 26.70 -22.05
C ARG A 28 -42.94 26.59 -20.58
N ALA A 29 -43.87 26.48 -19.63
CA ALA A 29 -43.53 26.40 -18.20
C ALA A 29 -42.97 25.01 -17.83
N VAL A 30 -43.55 23.96 -18.40
CA VAL A 30 -43.07 22.58 -18.22
C VAL A 30 -41.72 22.39 -18.90
N ALA A 31 -41.56 22.91 -20.11
CA ALA A 31 -40.28 22.91 -20.82
C ALA A 31 -39.19 23.65 -20.02
N ALA A 32 -39.50 24.80 -19.41
CA ALA A 32 -38.55 25.53 -18.57
C ALA A 32 -38.16 24.74 -17.30
N ALA A 33 -39.11 24.08 -16.64
CA ALA A 33 -38.86 23.26 -15.44
C ALA A 33 -37.95 22.04 -15.71
N ILE A 34 -37.92 21.55 -16.96
CA ILE A 34 -37.06 20.44 -17.39
C ILE A 34 -35.71 20.95 -17.91
N LEU A 35 -35.73 21.95 -18.80
CA LEU A 35 -34.53 22.43 -19.47
C LEU A 35 -33.57 23.18 -18.54
N LEU A 36 -34.08 23.86 -17.51
CA LEU A 36 -33.25 24.63 -16.57
C LEU A 36 -32.32 23.74 -15.72
N PRO A 37 -32.80 22.73 -14.96
CA PRO A 37 -31.91 21.85 -14.18
C PRO A 37 -31.02 20.95 -15.04
N LEU A 38 -31.49 20.52 -16.23
CA LEU A 38 -30.65 19.79 -17.19
C LEU A 38 -29.55 20.68 -17.78
N GLY A 39 -29.88 21.92 -18.12
CA GLY A 39 -28.92 22.92 -18.61
C GLY A 39 -27.86 23.27 -17.56
N ILE A 40 -28.27 23.46 -16.31
CA ILE A 40 -27.34 23.69 -15.18
C ILE A 40 -26.45 22.47 -14.97
N GLY A 41 -27.00 21.25 -14.98
CA GLY A 41 -26.22 20.02 -14.84
C GLY A 41 -25.20 19.85 -15.96
N ALA A 42 -25.61 20.09 -17.20
CA ALA A 42 -24.71 20.06 -18.36
C ALA A 42 -23.60 21.12 -18.23
N ALA A 43 -23.95 22.36 -17.92
CA ALA A 43 -22.99 23.44 -17.70
C ALA A 43 -22.00 23.09 -16.57
N TRP A 44 -22.46 22.43 -15.50
CA TRP A 44 -21.62 21.99 -14.40
C TRP A 44 -20.62 20.89 -14.79
N ILE A 45 -21.02 19.93 -15.64
CA ILE A 45 -20.12 18.90 -16.20
C ILE A 45 -18.99 19.54 -17.02
N PHE A 46 -19.30 20.59 -17.79
CA PHE A 46 -18.29 21.30 -18.58
C PHE A 46 -17.41 22.24 -17.74
N ALA A 47 -17.93 22.79 -16.65
CA ALA A 47 -17.21 23.71 -15.78
C ALA A 47 -16.26 23.00 -14.79
N MET A 48 -16.58 21.77 -14.36
CA MET A 48 -15.74 21.02 -13.42
C MET A 48 -14.49 20.45 -14.08
N PRO A 49 -13.31 20.52 -13.41
CA PRO A 49 -12.09 19.93 -13.94
C PRO A 49 -12.22 18.40 -14.00
N LYS A 50 -11.76 17.83 -15.13
CA LYS A 50 -11.69 16.37 -15.31
C LYS A 50 -10.62 15.79 -14.40
N ILE A 51 -10.94 14.72 -13.69
CA ILE A 51 -10.01 13.98 -12.82
C ILE A 51 -9.84 12.58 -13.39
N TYR A 52 -8.59 12.20 -13.60
CA TYR A 52 -8.14 10.90 -14.05
C TYR A 52 -7.61 10.10 -12.85
N GLU A 53 -7.69 8.78 -12.97
CA GLU A 53 -7.20 7.85 -11.96
C GLU A 53 -6.11 7.00 -12.60
N ALA A 54 -5.01 6.75 -11.89
CA ALA A 54 -4.02 5.76 -12.26
C ALA A 54 -3.92 4.68 -11.18
N THR A 55 -3.88 3.42 -11.60
CA THR A 55 -3.85 2.28 -10.68
C THR A 55 -2.63 1.41 -10.97
N ALA A 56 -1.91 1.02 -9.93
CA ALA A 56 -0.85 0.02 -9.94
C ALA A 56 -1.27 -1.17 -9.07
N TRP A 57 -0.90 -2.39 -9.47
CA TRP A 57 -1.27 -3.62 -8.77
C TRP A 57 -0.05 -4.30 -8.19
N LEU A 58 -0.05 -4.47 -6.88
CA LEU A 58 0.99 -5.17 -6.14
C LEU A 58 0.47 -6.56 -5.75
N GLU A 59 1.16 -7.60 -6.20
CA GLU A 59 0.90 -8.97 -5.76
C GLU A 59 1.75 -9.28 -4.52
N VAL A 60 1.07 -9.76 -3.48
CA VAL A 60 1.70 -10.25 -2.26
C VAL A 60 1.83 -11.76 -2.36
N LEU A 61 3.05 -12.25 -2.47
CA LEU A 61 3.34 -13.67 -2.49
C LEU A 61 3.18 -14.27 -1.09
N PRO A 62 2.71 -15.52 -0.98
CA PRO A 62 2.72 -16.23 0.29
C PRO A 62 4.15 -16.32 0.80
N HIS A 63 4.34 -15.92 2.05
CA HIS A 63 5.58 -16.18 2.75
C HIS A 63 5.52 -17.59 3.33
N ASP A 64 6.57 -18.38 3.13
CA ASP A 64 6.77 -19.63 3.86
C ASP A 64 7.57 -19.23 5.11
N PRO A 65 6.95 -19.16 6.31
CA PRO A 65 7.62 -18.74 7.54
C PRO A 65 8.52 -19.87 8.05
N ARG A 66 9.43 -20.38 7.22
CA ARG A 66 10.53 -21.21 7.70
C ARG A 66 11.71 -20.30 7.99
N VAL A 67 11.50 -19.46 9.01
CA VAL A 67 12.62 -18.92 9.77
C VAL A 67 13.28 -20.12 10.44
N LEU A 68 14.61 -20.19 10.45
CA LEU A 68 15.35 -21.25 11.12
C LEU A 68 14.87 -21.35 12.57
N ASP A 69 14.12 -22.42 12.84
CA ASP A 69 13.56 -22.78 14.13
C ASP A 69 14.72 -23.19 15.05
N ILE A 70 15.22 -22.25 15.86
CA ILE A 70 16.28 -22.53 16.83
C ILE A 70 15.69 -22.87 18.21
N ASP A 71 14.38 -22.70 18.42
CA ASP A 71 13.69 -23.11 19.63
C ASP A 71 12.21 -23.34 19.30
N GLY A 72 11.80 -24.61 19.30
CA GLY A 72 10.47 -25.09 18.91
C GLY A 72 9.33 -24.44 19.70
N VAL A 73 8.95 -23.25 19.27
CA VAL A 73 7.76 -22.53 19.69
C VAL A 73 6.80 -22.57 18.52
N VAL A 74 5.59 -23.05 18.80
CA VAL A 74 4.47 -23.14 17.85
C VAL A 74 4.36 -21.83 17.07
N ASP A 75 4.71 -21.88 15.78
CA ASP A 75 4.36 -20.85 14.81
C ASP A 75 2.84 -20.71 14.81
N ALA A 76 2.33 -19.70 15.49
CA ALA A 76 1.01 -19.19 15.15
C ALA A 76 1.18 -18.55 13.78
N GLU A 77 0.84 -19.29 12.71
CA GLU A 77 0.69 -18.73 11.37
C GLU A 77 -0.06 -17.41 11.50
N PRO A 78 0.57 -16.26 11.19
CA PRO A 78 -0.16 -15.01 11.19
C PRO A 78 -1.32 -15.19 10.21
N ASP A 79 -2.55 -14.93 10.65
CA ASP A 79 -3.73 -15.04 9.81
C ASP A 79 -3.43 -14.33 8.48
N GLU A 80 -3.57 -15.02 7.36
CA GLU A 80 -3.23 -14.51 6.02
C GLU A 80 -3.94 -13.17 5.77
N ALA A 81 -5.15 -13.01 6.30
CA ALA A 81 -5.91 -11.78 6.26
C ALA A 81 -5.23 -10.62 7.04
N ASP A 82 -4.59 -10.91 8.18
CA ASP A 82 -3.90 -9.91 9.00
C ASP A 82 -2.58 -9.46 8.36
N PHE A 83 -1.88 -10.37 7.68
CA PHE A 83 -0.71 -10.00 6.88
C PHE A 83 -1.09 -9.04 5.74
N LEU A 84 -2.12 -9.38 4.95
CA LEU A 84 -2.59 -8.54 3.84
C LEU A 84 -3.11 -7.18 4.30
N ARG A 85 -3.80 -7.11 5.45
CA ARG A 85 -4.19 -5.84 6.09
C ARG A 85 -2.99 -5.01 6.50
N THR A 86 -1.94 -5.65 7.02
CA THR A 86 -0.72 -4.95 7.42
C THR A 86 -0.05 -4.28 6.20
N VAL A 87 -0.02 -4.94 5.04
CA VAL A 87 0.49 -4.35 3.78
C VAL A 87 -0.32 -3.11 3.39
N GLU A 88 -1.67 -3.17 3.46
CA GLU A 88 -2.51 -2.01 3.18
C GLU A 88 -2.21 -0.83 4.13
N ILE A 89 -2.03 -1.10 5.43
CA ILE A 89 -1.68 -0.06 6.41
C ILE A 89 -0.30 0.52 6.12
N LYS A 90 0.69 -0.30 5.78
CA LYS A 90 2.05 0.14 5.43
C LYS A 90 2.06 1.08 4.23
N LEU A 91 1.30 0.77 3.17
CA LEU A 91 1.18 1.59 1.96
C LEU A 91 0.48 2.94 2.18
N ARG A 92 -0.20 3.13 3.32
CA ARG A 92 -0.87 4.39 3.69
C ARG A 92 -0.06 5.27 4.63
N ARG A 93 1.15 4.85 5.02
CA ARG A 93 1.98 5.61 5.97
C ARG A 93 2.47 6.91 5.35
N ALA A 94 2.45 7.99 6.15
CA ALA A 94 2.92 9.30 5.72
C ALA A 94 4.40 9.30 5.29
N SER A 95 5.25 8.54 6.00
CA SER A 95 6.68 8.43 5.71
C SER A 95 6.99 7.90 4.30
N LEU A 96 6.12 7.04 3.76
CA LEU A 96 6.26 6.57 2.38
C LEU A 96 6.01 7.70 1.39
N PHE A 97 4.96 8.51 1.62
CA PHE A 97 4.64 9.65 0.77
C PHE A 97 5.70 10.77 0.85
N GLU A 98 6.28 11.01 2.03
CA GLU A 98 7.43 11.92 2.17
C GLU A 98 8.59 11.48 1.28
N ARG A 99 8.99 10.20 1.37
CA ARG A 99 10.09 9.64 0.56
C ARG A 99 9.81 9.72 -0.94
N VAL A 100 8.59 9.43 -1.38
CA VAL A 100 8.18 9.56 -2.79
C VAL A 100 8.36 11.00 -3.27
N MET A 101 7.92 11.98 -2.48
CA MET A 101 8.00 13.40 -2.81
C MET A 101 9.42 13.96 -2.76
N GLU A 102 10.36 13.30 -2.08
CA GLU A 102 11.78 13.67 -2.03
C GLU A 102 12.61 13.01 -3.15
N THR A 103 12.27 11.78 -3.51
CA THR A 103 13.06 10.96 -4.45
C THR A 103 12.81 11.35 -5.89
N GLU A 104 11.56 11.66 -6.24
CA GLU A 104 11.16 11.95 -7.60
C GLU A 104 10.92 13.46 -7.80
N PRO A 105 11.66 14.12 -8.71
CA PRO A 105 11.35 15.49 -9.11
C PRO A 105 10.07 15.48 -9.97
N PHE A 106 8.91 15.42 -9.33
CA PHE A 106 7.64 15.56 -10.04
C PHE A 106 7.62 16.92 -10.75
N PRO A 107 7.24 16.96 -12.05
CA PRO A 107 7.25 18.19 -12.82
C PRO A 107 6.48 19.24 -12.04
N SER A 108 7.21 20.28 -11.66
CA SER A 108 6.87 21.29 -10.67
C SER A 108 5.48 21.84 -10.90
N ARG A 109 4.49 21.20 -10.30
CA ARG A 109 3.17 21.79 -10.15
C ARG A 109 3.36 22.94 -9.17
N ALA A 110 3.06 24.16 -9.60
CA ALA A 110 3.24 25.36 -8.78
C ALA A 110 2.57 25.23 -7.39
N GLU A 111 1.52 24.40 -7.28
CA GLU A 111 0.82 24.07 -6.03
C GLU A 111 1.69 23.33 -5.00
N VAL A 112 2.72 22.60 -5.42
CA VAL A 112 3.53 21.73 -4.54
C VAL A 112 4.97 22.26 -4.35
N ALA A 113 5.42 23.13 -5.25
CA ALA A 113 6.79 23.65 -5.26
C ALA A 113 7.17 24.53 -4.04
N GLY A 114 6.19 25.08 -3.33
CA GLY A 114 6.40 25.93 -2.14
C GLY A 114 6.03 25.28 -0.81
N LEU A 115 5.60 24.02 -0.80
CA LEU A 115 5.15 23.31 0.39
C LEU A 115 6.31 22.67 1.14
N ASP A 116 6.19 22.54 2.46
CA ASP A 116 7.14 21.77 3.26
C ASP A 116 7.04 20.24 2.98
N ALA A 117 7.99 19.44 3.48
CA ALA A 117 8.00 18.00 3.21
C ALA A 117 6.75 17.27 3.71
N GLY A 118 6.22 17.64 4.88
CA GLY A 118 5.03 17.03 5.46
C GLY A 118 3.75 17.43 4.72
N GLU A 119 3.63 18.67 4.31
CA GLU A 119 2.54 19.20 3.49
C GLU A 119 2.51 18.54 2.10
N ARG A 120 3.68 18.31 1.49
CA ARG A 120 3.79 17.56 0.23
C ARG A 120 3.31 16.11 0.40
N ALA A 121 3.68 15.48 1.51
CA ALA A 121 3.24 14.12 1.81
C ALA A 121 1.72 14.04 2.07
N GLN A 122 1.17 15.01 2.81
CA GLN A 122 -0.28 15.08 3.03
C GLN A 122 -1.05 15.32 1.72
N TRP A 123 -0.53 16.20 0.85
CA TRP A 123 -1.11 16.45 -0.48
C TRP A 123 -1.22 15.17 -1.30
N LEU A 124 -0.20 14.29 -1.23
CA LEU A 124 -0.21 12.99 -1.89
C LEU A 124 -1.14 12.00 -1.18
N ALA A 125 -1.13 11.96 0.16
CA ALA A 125 -1.99 11.10 0.97
C ALA A 125 -3.49 11.36 0.70
N ASP A 126 -3.88 12.61 0.45
CA ASP A 126 -5.27 12.98 0.13
C ASP A 126 -5.73 12.45 -1.24
N ARG A 127 -4.79 12.15 -2.15
CA ARG A 127 -5.03 11.72 -3.54
C ARG A 127 -4.76 10.24 -3.77
N ALA A 128 -3.89 9.65 -2.95
CA ALA A 128 -3.50 8.26 -3.01
C ALA A 128 -4.44 7.38 -2.17
N ARG A 129 -4.77 6.20 -2.69
CA ARG A 129 -5.60 5.21 -2.01
C ARG A 129 -5.03 3.82 -2.25
N ALA A 130 -4.60 3.14 -1.20
CA ALA A 130 -4.27 1.73 -1.23
C ALA A 130 -5.46 0.90 -0.74
N ARG A 131 -5.87 -0.14 -1.48
CA ARG A 131 -6.96 -1.04 -1.07
C ARG A 131 -6.60 -2.49 -1.37
N LEU A 132 -6.80 -3.36 -0.37
CA LEU A 132 -6.80 -4.80 -0.58
C LEU A 132 -8.01 -5.23 -1.41
N VAL A 133 -7.77 -6.02 -2.44
CA VAL A 133 -8.80 -6.54 -3.32
C VAL A 133 -9.37 -7.81 -2.70
N ARG A 134 -10.68 -7.82 -2.45
CA ARG A 134 -11.36 -8.88 -1.68
C ARG A 134 -11.06 -10.26 -2.26
N GLN A 135 -10.73 -11.21 -1.38
CA GLN A 135 -10.44 -12.60 -1.72
C GLN A 135 -9.30 -12.78 -2.73
N THR A 136 -8.37 -11.83 -2.77
CA THR A 136 -7.15 -11.92 -3.59
C THR A 136 -5.95 -11.45 -2.79
N ARG A 137 -4.75 -11.75 -3.29
CA ARG A 137 -3.48 -11.23 -2.75
C ARG A 137 -2.99 -9.99 -3.49
N LEU A 138 -3.93 -9.24 -4.07
CA LEU A 138 -3.64 -8.03 -4.82
C LEU A 138 -3.97 -6.81 -3.98
N VAL A 139 -3.00 -5.90 -3.87
CA VAL A 139 -3.21 -4.57 -3.32
C VAL A 139 -3.20 -3.59 -4.48
N SER A 140 -4.30 -2.87 -4.64
CA SER A 140 -4.43 -1.80 -5.62
C SER A 140 -3.94 -0.49 -5.01
N VAL A 141 -3.04 0.21 -5.69
CA VAL A 141 -2.59 1.55 -5.34
C VAL A 141 -3.10 2.51 -6.41
N THR A 142 -4.07 3.33 -6.04
CA THR A 142 -4.74 4.30 -6.91
C THR A 142 -4.28 5.71 -6.58
N VAL A 143 -4.00 6.54 -7.59
CA VAL A 143 -3.79 7.99 -7.45
C VAL A 143 -4.75 8.75 -8.38
N GLU A 144 -5.39 9.79 -7.86
CA GLU A 144 -6.27 10.69 -8.63
C GLU A 144 -5.59 12.04 -8.89
N ASP A 145 -5.51 12.44 -10.17
CA ASP A 145 -5.05 13.78 -10.55
C ASP A 145 -5.76 14.29 -11.82
N ARG A 146 -5.65 15.60 -12.10
CA ARG A 146 -6.12 16.23 -13.34
C ARG A 146 -5.24 15.88 -14.55
N ASP A 147 -3.97 15.60 -14.31
CA ASP A 147 -3.03 15.14 -15.32
C ASP A 147 -2.86 13.61 -15.24
N PRO A 148 -3.25 12.84 -16.27
CA PRO A 148 -3.12 11.39 -16.26
C PRO A 148 -1.65 10.91 -16.21
N ASP A 149 -0.72 11.68 -16.79
CA ASP A 149 0.69 11.30 -16.80
C ASP A 149 1.30 11.47 -15.39
N LEU A 150 0.92 12.55 -14.70
CA LEU A 150 1.33 12.78 -13.32
C LEU A 150 0.73 11.71 -12.39
N ALA A 151 -0.56 11.39 -12.53
CA ALA A 151 -1.20 10.34 -11.74
C ALA A 151 -0.47 8.98 -11.90
N THR A 152 -0.09 8.65 -13.14
CA THR A 152 0.64 7.41 -13.45
C THR A 152 2.02 7.39 -12.79
N LYS A 153 2.77 8.50 -12.89
CA LYS A 153 4.09 8.62 -12.26
C LYS A 153 4.01 8.54 -10.74
N LEU A 154 3.04 9.22 -10.12
CA LEU A 154 2.84 9.17 -8.66
C LEU A 154 2.48 7.76 -8.19
N ALA A 155 1.56 7.07 -8.89
CA ALA A 155 1.18 5.71 -8.55
C ALA A 155 2.34 4.71 -8.68
N ALA A 156 3.16 4.84 -9.73
CA ALA A 156 4.38 4.05 -9.90
C ALA A 156 5.38 4.33 -8.78
N ALA A 157 5.68 5.61 -8.52
CA ALA A 157 6.63 6.02 -7.51
C ALA A 157 6.27 5.55 -6.10
N ILE A 158 4.98 5.52 -5.74
CA ILE A 158 4.52 4.96 -4.45
C ILE A 158 4.86 3.48 -4.33
N VAL A 159 4.60 2.69 -5.38
CA VAL A 159 4.88 1.25 -5.36
C VAL A 159 6.39 0.99 -5.35
N ASP A 160 7.15 1.72 -6.15
CA ASP A 160 8.61 1.59 -6.23
C ASP A 160 9.25 1.95 -4.89
N ALA A 161 8.86 3.09 -4.28
CA ALA A 161 9.35 3.49 -2.96
C ALA A 161 9.01 2.47 -1.86
N PHE A 162 7.85 1.81 -1.95
CA PHE A 162 7.46 0.76 -1.01
C PHE A 162 8.32 -0.50 -1.19
N LEU A 163 8.55 -0.92 -2.43
CA LEU A 163 9.42 -2.07 -2.73
C LEU A 163 10.86 -1.81 -2.28
N ASP A 164 11.37 -0.58 -2.51
CA ASP A 164 12.70 -0.18 -2.09
C ASP A 164 12.83 -0.16 -0.56
N GLU A 165 11.81 0.35 0.15
CA GLU A 165 11.76 0.32 1.61
C GLU A 165 11.76 -1.12 2.17
N GLU A 166 10.93 -2.00 1.63
CA GLU A 166 10.87 -3.40 2.06
C GLU A 166 12.19 -4.14 1.74
N THR A 167 12.85 -3.79 0.63
CA THR A 167 14.17 -4.33 0.31
C THR A 167 15.24 -3.82 1.27
N ALA A 168 15.24 -2.53 1.60
CA ALA A 168 16.17 -1.95 2.56
C ALA A 168 16.00 -2.58 3.94
N TRP A 169 14.76 -2.65 4.44
CA TRP A 169 14.47 -3.28 5.73
C TRP A 169 14.93 -4.75 5.80
N ARG A 170 14.75 -5.51 4.71
CA ARG A 170 15.25 -6.90 4.63
C ARG A 170 16.76 -6.97 4.62
N ARG A 171 17.45 -6.07 3.90
CA ARG A 171 18.93 -5.98 3.94
C ARG A 171 19.42 -5.64 5.34
N ASP A 172 18.76 -4.73 6.03
CA ASP A 172 19.12 -4.35 7.40
C ASP A 172 18.93 -5.51 8.38
N ALA A 173 17.78 -6.20 8.30
CA ALA A 173 17.49 -7.38 9.11
C ALA A 173 18.49 -8.53 8.85
N ALA A 174 18.85 -8.77 7.59
CA ALA A 174 19.90 -9.72 7.22
C ALA A 174 21.30 -9.28 7.67
N GLY A 175 21.56 -7.97 7.67
CA GLY A 175 22.79 -7.36 8.14
C GLY A 175 23.08 -7.68 9.61
N ILE A 176 22.06 -7.60 10.48
CA ILE A 176 22.18 -7.94 11.92
C ILE A 176 22.57 -9.41 12.09
N ALA A 177 21.92 -10.33 11.37
CA ALA A 177 22.24 -11.76 11.44
C ALA A 177 23.67 -12.05 10.92
N ARG A 178 24.09 -11.37 9.85
CA ARG A 178 25.45 -11.48 9.30
C ARG A 178 26.50 -10.94 10.25
N GLU A 179 26.24 -9.81 10.90
CA GLU A 179 27.14 -9.24 11.92
C GLU A 179 27.36 -10.23 13.06
N PHE A 180 26.29 -10.79 13.62
CA PHE A 180 26.36 -11.82 14.64
C PHE A 180 27.19 -13.05 14.21
N LEU A 181 26.94 -13.57 13.00
CA LEU A 181 27.72 -14.71 12.49
C LEU A 181 29.19 -14.38 12.25
N ASN A 182 29.49 -13.16 11.82
CA ASN A 182 30.88 -12.71 11.62
C ASN A 182 31.61 -12.55 12.95
N GLU A 183 30.95 -12.04 13.99
CA GLU A 183 31.50 -11.98 15.34
C GLU A 183 31.78 -13.38 15.89
N GLU A 184 30.85 -14.31 15.69
CA GLU A 184 30.99 -15.72 16.08
C GLU A 184 32.16 -16.38 15.34
N ALA A 185 32.24 -16.20 14.01
CA ALA A 185 33.35 -16.69 13.20
C ALA A 185 34.70 -16.11 13.67
N ALA A 186 34.75 -14.84 14.03
CA ALA A 186 35.96 -14.19 14.54
C ALA A 186 36.34 -14.68 15.95
N ARG A 187 35.38 -15.09 16.79
CA ARG A 187 35.65 -15.76 18.07
C ARG A 187 36.28 -17.12 17.83
N VAL A 188 35.64 -17.95 17.00
CA VAL A 188 36.11 -19.30 16.66
C VAL A 188 37.49 -19.29 16.03
N HIS A 189 37.74 -18.35 15.12
CA HIS A 189 39.04 -18.24 14.47
C HIS A 189 40.16 -17.93 15.46
N ARG A 190 39.89 -17.08 16.47
CA ARG A 190 40.86 -16.79 17.55
C ARG A 190 41.13 -18.01 18.43
N GLU A 191 40.11 -18.80 18.74
CA GLU A 191 40.26 -20.05 19.48
C GLU A 191 41.08 -21.08 18.69
N LEU A 192 40.84 -21.17 17.38
CA LEU A 192 41.62 -21.99 16.47
C LEU A 192 43.09 -21.55 16.43
N ASP A 193 43.36 -20.26 16.24
CA ASP A 193 44.73 -19.74 16.19
C ASP A 193 45.49 -20.05 17.49
N ALA A 194 44.84 -19.89 18.65
CA ALA A 194 45.42 -20.22 19.95
C ALA A 194 45.70 -21.72 20.11
N ALA A 195 44.77 -22.57 19.68
CA ALA A 195 44.94 -24.03 19.73
C ALA A 195 46.06 -24.51 18.78
N GLU A 196 46.17 -23.92 17.59
CA GLU A 196 47.24 -24.22 16.65
C GLU A 196 48.60 -23.73 17.13
N GLU A 197 48.68 -22.53 17.73
CA GLU A 197 49.91 -22.01 18.30
C GLU A 197 50.41 -22.90 19.45
N ALA A 198 49.51 -23.30 20.36
CA ALA A 198 49.83 -24.26 21.42
C ALA A 198 50.34 -25.59 20.87
N LEU A 199 49.71 -26.13 19.82
CA LEU A 199 50.15 -27.37 19.17
C LEU A 199 51.54 -27.19 18.52
N ARG A 200 51.79 -26.08 17.83
CA ARG A 200 53.10 -25.77 17.22
C ARG A 200 54.22 -25.70 18.24
N GLU A 201 53.98 -25.11 19.42
CA GLU A 201 54.98 -25.08 20.49
C GLU A 201 55.30 -26.49 21.01
N MET A 202 54.30 -27.37 21.13
CA MET A 202 54.54 -28.78 21.48
C MET A 202 55.29 -29.54 20.39
N GLU A 203 55.00 -29.27 19.11
CA GLU A 203 55.73 -29.85 17.98
C GLU A 203 57.20 -29.43 17.99
N LYS A 204 57.50 -28.15 18.28
CA LYS A 204 58.89 -27.65 18.44
C LYS A 204 59.63 -28.33 19.59
N ALA A 205 59.01 -28.37 20.77
CA ALA A 205 59.59 -29.05 21.94
C ALA A 205 59.86 -30.54 21.67
N ARG A 206 58.96 -31.21 20.92
CA ARG A 206 59.15 -32.59 20.49
C ARG A 206 60.27 -32.75 19.45
N ALA A 207 60.46 -31.77 18.56
CA ALA A 207 61.55 -31.78 17.60
C ALA A 207 62.92 -31.66 18.27
N GLU A 208 63.02 -30.93 19.40
CA GLU A 208 64.25 -30.81 20.19
C GLU A 208 64.60 -32.09 20.98
N SER A 209 63.59 -32.85 21.43
CA SER A 209 63.79 -34.13 22.13
C SER A 209 62.89 -35.22 21.52
N PRO A 210 63.38 -35.97 20.51
CA PRO A 210 62.55 -36.90 19.75
C PRO A 210 62.23 -38.17 20.53
N ASP A 211 61.11 -38.19 21.24
CA ASP A 211 60.53 -39.42 21.79
C ASP A 211 59.73 -40.20 20.71
N PRO A 212 59.80 -41.55 20.69
CA PRO A 212 59.18 -42.37 19.66
C PRO A 212 57.64 -42.38 19.70
N GLU A 213 57.02 -42.13 20.86
CA GLU A 213 55.56 -42.13 21.05
C GLU A 213 55.04 -40.75 21.46
N PRO A 214 53.98 -40.20 20.83
CA PRO A 214 53.36 -38.97 21.29
C PRO A 214 52.68 -39.18 22.65
N GLY A 215 53.04 -38.36 23.64
CA GLY A 215 52.46 -38.37 24.99
C GLY A 215 50.96 -38.05 25.01
N ALA A 216 50.30 -38.32 26.15
CA ALA A 216 48.86 -38.11 26.33
C ALA A 216 48.45 -36.65 26.09
N ASP A 217 49.19 -35.70 26.67
CA ASP A 217 48.95 -34.25 26.55
C ASP A 217 49.01 -33.77 25.09
N TYR A 218 49.95 -34.31 24.30
CA TYR A 218 50.04 -33.99 22.87
C TYR A 218 48.81 -34.47 22.10
N ARG A 219 48.34 -35.69 22.39
CA ARG A 219 47.14 -36.24 21.74
C ARG A 219 45.89 -35.46 22.13
N GLU A 220 45.83 -34.96 23.35
CA GLU A 220 44.75 -34.08 23.81
C GLU A 220 44.74 -32.75 23.04
N LYS A 221 45.89 -32.09 22.95
CA LYS A 221 46.02 -30.82 22.21
C LYS A 221 45.76 -30.96 20.71
N LEU A 222 46.19 -32.07 20.11
CA LEU A 222 45.87 -32.38 18.71
C LEU A 222 44.36 -32.49 18.49
N ARG A 223 43.64 -33.17 19.39
CA ARG A 223 42.17 -33.28 19.31
C ARG A 223 41.48 -31.94 19.48
N GLU A 224 42.00 -31.09 20.36
CA GLU A 224 41.49 -29.73 20.57
C GLU A 224 41.66 -28.87 19.30
N ALA A 225 42.84 -28.91 18.69
CA ALA A 225 43.11 -28.19 17.44
C ALA A 225 42.26 -28.71 16.27
N ASP A 226 42.11 -30.03 16.14
CA ASP A 226 41.27 -30.63 15.10
C ASP A 226 39.78 -30.29 15.31
N ALA A 227 39.29 -30.29 16.56
CA ALA A 227 37.94 -29.85 16.88
C ALA A 227 37.71 -28.36 16.54
N ALA A 228 38.68 -27.50 16.83
CA ALA A 228 38.62 -26.08 16.48
C ALA A 228 38.59 -25.87 14.95
N ARG A 229 39.37 -26.65 14.18
CA ARG A 229 39.36 -26.62 12.70
C ARG A 229 38.01 -27.04 12.14
N ASP A 230 37.44 -28.11 12.67
CA ASP A 230 36.14 -28.60 12.26
C ASP A 230 35.04 -27.57 12.55
N PHE A 231 35.10 -26.88 13.71
CA PHE A 231 34.15 -25.85 14.07
C PHE A 231 34.26 -24.60 13.17
N ASP A 232 35.47 -24.10 12.92
CA ASP A 232 35.72 -22.99 12.00
C ASP A 232 35.16 -23.29 10.59
N ARG A 233 35.37 -24.51 10.09
CA ARG A 233 34.82 -24.94 8.79
C ARG A 233 33.31 -24.83 8.75
N VAL A 234 32.61 -25.34 9.78
CA VAL A 234 31.14 -25.31 9.85
C VAL A 234 30.62 -23.89 9.93
N VAL A 235 31.22 -23.03 10.76
CA VAL A 235 30.78 -21.64 10.91
C VAL A 235 30.95 -20.87 9.60
N ARG A 236 32.08 -21.04 8.90
CA ARG A 236 32.29 -20.41 7.57
C ARG A 236 31.32 -20.92 6.52
N GLU A 237 31.00 -22.22 6.53
CA GLU A 237 30.04 -22.81 5.61
C GLU A 237 28.65 -22.22 5.83
N ARG A 238 28.18 -22.15 7.09
CA ARG A 238 26.92 -21.48 7.45
C ARG A 238 26.88 -20.00 7.09
N GLY A 239 28.00 -19.29 7.25
CA GLY A 239 28.13 -17.90 6.83
C GLY A 239 27.91 -17.73 5.32
N ARG A 240 28.53 -18.60 4.50
CA ARG A 240 28.32 -18.60 3.03
C ARG A 240 26.90 -18.96 2.63
N GLU A 241 26.29 -19.92 3.33
CA GLU A 241 24.88 -20.28 3.10
C GLU A 241 23.95 -19.08 3.39
N LEU A 242 24.18 -18.35 4.49
CA LEU A 242 23.38 -17.16 4.80
C LEU A 242 23.56 -16.06 3.76
N GLU A 243 24.80 -15.80 3.32
CA GLU A 243 25.07 -14.80 2.27
C GLU A 243 24.42 -15.16 0.93
N ALA A 244 24.44 -16.45 0.55
CA ALA A 244 23.77 -16.92 -0.65
C ALA A 244 22.25 -16.83 -0.53
N ALA A 245 21.70 -17.17 0.64
CA ALA A 245 20.27 -17.07 0.93
C ALA A 245 19.80 -15.60 0.90
N GLU A 246 20.57 -14.67 1.47
CA GLU A 246 20.27 -13.23 1.43
C GLU A 246 20.21 -12.69 -0.01
N ARG A 247 21.17 -13.07 -0.86
CA ARG A 247 21.19 -12.66 -2.28
C ARG A 247 20.01 -13.21 -3.08
N LEU A 248 19.51 -14.39 -2.71
CA LEU A 248 18.40 -15.07 -3.36
C LEU A 248 17.05 -14.78 -2.72
N ALA A 249 17.01 -14.06 -1.59
CA ALA A 249 15.79 -13.71 -0.89
C ALA A 249 14.94 -12.74 -1.75
N ALA A 250 14.12 -13.32 -2.61
CA ALA A 250 13.14 -12.59 -3.39
C ALA A 250 12.17 -11.87 -2.43
N LEU A 251 11.82 -10.63 -2.77
CA LEU A 251 10.77 -9.92 -2.04
C LEU A 251 9.47 -10.74 -2.11
N PRO A 252 8.69 -10.79 -1.01
CA PRO A 252 7.35 -11.37 -1.03
C PRO A 252 6.35 -10.48 -1.79
N PHE A 253 6.85 -9.52 -2.57
CA PHE A 253 6.09 -8.55 -3.32
C PHE A 253 6.53 -8.61 -4.77
N ARG A 254 5.57 -8.69 -5.68
CA ARG A 254 5.81 -8.57 -7.12
C ARG A 254 4.89 -7.52 -7.70
N LEU A 255 5.44 -6.72 -8.60
CA LEU A 255 4.63 -5.83 -9.41
C LEU A 255 3.83 -6.69 -10.40
N ALA A 256 2.51 -6.80 -10.20
CA ALA A 256 1.64 -7.56 -11.08
C ALA A 256 1.43 -6.79 -12.39
N GLU A 257 1.10 -5.50 -12.25
CA GLU A 257 0.92 -4.59 -13.38
C GLU A 257 1.48 -3.21 -13.04
N PRO A 258 2.24 -2.58 -13.97
CA PRO A 258 2.74 -1.23 -13.78
C PRO A 258 1.59 -0.22 -13.78
N ALA A 259 1.81 0.94 -13.16
CA ALA A 259 0.82 2.00 -13.09
C ALA A 259 0.32 2.40 -14.49
N ARG A 260 -1.01 2.47 -14.67
CA ARG A 260 -1.64 2.99 -15.89
C ARG A 260 -2.78 3.93 -15.55
N ALA A 261 -2.79 5.11 -16.18
CA ALA A 261 -3.94 6.00 -16.12
C ALA A 261 -5.13 5.47 -16.92
N SER A 262 -6.32 5.60 -16.35
CA SER A 262 -7.58 5.42 -17.06
C SER A 262 -7.69 6.43 -18.19
N ARG A 263 -8.04 5.95 -19.38
CA ARG A 263 -8.29 6.81 -20.55
C ARG A 263 -9.51 7.71 -20.39
N ASN A 264 -10.45 7.31 -19.54
CA ASN A 264 -11.66 8.08 -19.28
C ASN A 264 -11.56 8.76 -17.90
N PRO A 265 -11.95 10.03 -17.79
CA PRO A 265 -11.99 10.70 -16.49
C PRO A 265 -13.02 10.02 -15.60
N VAL A 266 -12.64 9.78 -14.34
CA VAL A 266 -13.51 9.15 -13.33
C VAL A 266 -14.45 10.19 -12.73
N ARG A 267 -14.05 11.47 -12.70
CA ARG A 267 -14.90 12.58 -12.25
C ARG A 267 -14.91 13.75 -13.24
N PRO A 268 -16.04 14.47 -13.35
CA PRO A 268 -17.34 14.18 -12.75
C PRO A 268 -18.04 12.97 -13.39
N ASP A 269 -18.77 12.17 -12.59
CA ASP A 269 -19.62 11.10 -13.13
C ASP A 269 -20.82 11.73 -13.85
N ARG A 270 -20.70 11.82 -15.18
CA ARG A 270 -21.73 12.36 -16.06
C ARG A 270 -23.09 11.71 -15.85
N PHE A 271 -23.16 10.43 -15.52
CA PHE A 271 -24.43 9.73 -15.32
C PHE A 271 -25.08 10.13 -14.00
N ALA A 272 -24.30 10.20 -12.92
CA ALA A 272 -24.79 10.65 -11.63
C ALA A 272 -25.31 12.10 -11.70
N VAL A 273 -24.56 13.01 -12.36
CA VAL A 273 -24.98 14.40 -12.51
C VAL A 273 -26.28 14.51 -13.33
N LEU A 274 -26.38 13.79 -14.45
CA LEU A 274 -27.59 13.78 -15.27
C LEU A 274 -28.80 13.18 -14.52
N ALA A 275 -28.60 12.13 -13.73
CA ALA A 275 -29.65 11.52 -12.92
C ALA A 275 -30.17 12.49 -11.84
N VAL A 276 -29.28 13.19 -11.13
CA VAL A 276 -29.65 14.21 -10.15
C VAL A 276 -30.40 15.36 -10.83
N SER A 277 -29.94 15.83 -11.98
CA SER A 277 -30.63 16.85 -12.77
C SER A 277 -32.03 16.40 -13.24
N LEU A 278 -32.19 15.12 -13.62
CA LEU A 278 -33.48 14.55 -14.01
C LEU A 278 -34.46 14.47 -12.82
N VAL A 279 -33.99 14.03 -11.65
CA VAL A 279 -34.82 13.99 -10.44
C VAL A 279 -35.24 15.39 -10.01
N ALA A 280 -34.32 16.36 -10.06
CA ALA A 280 -34.62 17.76 -9.80
C ALA A 280 -35.65 18.32 -10.80
N ALA A 281 -35.54 17.97 -12.08
CA ALA A 281 -36.52 18.33 -13.11
C ALA A 281 -37.90 17.74 -12.80
N ALA A 282 -37.98 16.45 -12.49
CA ALA A 282 -39.23 15.78 -12.15
C ALA A 282 -39.90 16.39 -10.90
N PHE A 283 -39.09 16.72 -9.89
CA PHE A 283 -39.56 17.37 -8.66
C PHE A 283 -40.08 18.79 -8.92
N LEU A 284 -39.38 19.58 -9.74
CA LEU A 284 -39.85 20.92 -10.13
C LEU A 284 -41.15 20.84 -10.95
N VAL A 285 -41.27 19.87 -11.86
CA VAL A 285 -42.53 19.63 -12.59
C VAL A 285 -43.65 19.27 -11.62
N PHE A 286 -43.41 18.38 -10.66
CA PHE A 286 -44.39 18.01 -9.63
C PHE A 286 -44.84 19.20 -8.78
N LEU A 287 -43.90 20.01 -8.28
CA LEU A 287 -44.21 21.23 -7.51
C LEU A 287 -44.99 22.26 -8.33
N THR A 288 -44.62 22.45 -9.60
CA THR A 288 -45.38 23.34 -10.48
C THR A 288 -46.79 22.81 -10.73
N GLY A 289 -47.01 21.50 -10.65
CA GLY A 289 -48.33 20.88 -10.67
C GLY A 289 -49.11 21.09 -9.37
N THR A 290 -48.53 20.78 -8.22
CA THR A 290 -49.23 20.82 -6.91
C THR A 290 -49.59 22.23 -6.46
N VAL A 291 -48.65 23.18 -6.53
CA VAL A 291 -48.86 24.59 -6.11
C VAL A 291 -49.97 25.26 -6.93
N ARG A 292 -50.14 24.87 -8.20
CA ARG A 292 -51.16 25.44 -9.09
C ARG A 292 -52.47 24.65 -9.13
N CYS A 293 -52.51 23.46 -8.54
CA CYS A 293 -53.73 22.67 -8.36
C CYS A 293 -54.40 22.93 -6.99
N CYS A 294 -53.66 23.32 -5.93
CA CYS A 294 -54.26 23.78 -4.64
C CYS A 294 -54.41 25.32 -4.55
N GLY A 295 -53.83 26.11 -5.47
CA GLY A 295 -53.80 27.58 -5.41
C GLY A 295 -54.95 28.31 -6.12
N SER A 296 -56.05 27.63 -6.47
CA SER A 296 -57.25 28.24 -7.08
C SER A 296 -58.52 27.75 -6.43
#